data_AF-A0A256HF91-F1
#
_entry.id   AF-A0A256HF91-F1
#
_cell.length_a   1.000
_cell.length_b   1.000
_cell.length_c   1.000
_cell.angle_alpha   90.00
_cell.angle_beta   90.00
_cell.angle_gamma   90.00
#
_symmetry.space_group_name_H-M   'P 1'
#
loop_
_entity.id
_entity.type
_entity.pdbx_description
1 polymer ?
#
loop_
_entity_poly.entity_id
_entity_poly.type
_entity_poly.pdbx_seq_one_letter_code
_entity_poly.pdbx_strand_id
1 'polypeptide(L)'
;MSDDTEPFVEPTERTRYDLLRSKHVIVPLSVRTKLRVCGLLALLAALVGPVTAALPVAVRETYFAGNPTMTRLGAVAAVLVGVVGLAAASVGLTVVALYVDRHPDPSEDRTWTLIAVEDAASGFGFVTGTLGVVSGGAILASGLWGTAAVRRLTDLGIEPYLVYEPFPATPRLTAAAGLVVGLGALASSAYVDPP
;
A
#
# COMPACT_ATOMS: atom_id res chain seq x y z
N MET A 1 -11.01 -24.18 21.08
CA MET A 1 -9.67 -24.79 20.95
C MET A 1 -9.65 -25.40 19.56
N SER A 2 -9.19 -24.64 18.56
CA SER A 2 -9.11 -25.10 17.18
C SER A 2 -7.67 -25.54 16.95
N ASP A 3 -7.52 -26.77 16.50
CA ASP A 3 -6.26 -27.43 16.23
C ASP A 3 -5.73 -26.93 14.88
N ASP A 4 -5.12 -25.74 14.88
CA ASP A 4 -4.35 -25.21 13.74
C ASP A 4 -2.96 -25.87 13.72
N THR A 5 -2.95 -27.19 13.49
CA THR A 5 -1.72 -27.89 13.16
C THR A 5 -1.47 -27.66 11.67
N GLU A 6 -0.61 -26.67 11.35
CA GLU A 6 -0.03 -26.54 10.01
C GLU A 6 0.54 -27.91 9.61
N PRO A 7 0.21 -28.44 8.41
CA PRO A 7 0.72 -29.74 8.00
C PRO A 7 2.24 -29.70 7.99
N PHE A 8 2.86 -30.61 8.75
CA PHE A 8 4.31 -30.79 8.76
C PHE A 8 4.77 -31.25 7.37
N VAL A 9 5.26 -30.31 6.57
CA VAL A 9 5.84 -30.58 5.24
C VAL A 9 7.27 -31.09 5.42
N GLU A 10 7.55 -32.26 4.85
CA GLU A 10 8.85 -32.91 4.94
C GLU A 10 9.95 -32.02 4.31
N PRO A 11 11.11 -31.81 4.96
CA PRO A 11 12.13 -30.86 4.49
C PRO A 11 12.69 -31.17 3.09
N THR A 12 12.56 -32.41 2.64
CA THR A 12 12.95 -32.91 1.32
C THR A 12 11.97 -32.54 0.20
N GLU A 13 10.73 -32.17 0.54
CA GLU A 13 9.72 -31.71 -0.42
C GLU A 13 9.73 -30.19 -0.60
N ARG A 14 10.51 -29.46 0.21
CA ARG A 14 10.66 -28.01 0.10
C ARG A 14 11.70 -27.64 -0.93
N THR A 15 11.29 -26.85 -1.91
CA THR A 15 12.17 -26.24 -2.91
C THR A 15 13.28 -25.42 -2.25
N ARG A 16 14.48 -25.37 -2.86
CA ARG A 16 15.66 -24.64 -2.33
C ARG A 16 15.34 -23.18 -2.03
N TYR A 17 14.42 -22.60 -2.80
CA TYR A 17 13.84 -21.27 -2.56
C TYR A 17 13.12 -21.17 -1.21
N ASP A 18 12.24 -22.10 -0.84
CA ASP A 18 11.49 -22.07 0.43
C ASP A 18 12.39 -22.22 1.65
N LEU A 19 13.46 -23.01 1.52
CA LEU A 19 14.46 -23.20 2.58
C LEU A 19 15.30 -21.93 2.80
N LEU A 20 15.67 -21.20 1.75
CA LEU A 20 16.40 -19.94 1.87
C LEU A 20 15.48 -18.80 2.31
N ARG A 21 14.24 -18.79 1.82
CA ARG A 21 13.18 -17.84 2.18
C ARG A 21 12.83 -17.88 3.65
N SER A 22 12.66 -19.08 4.22
CA SER A 22 12.37 -19.25 5.66
C SER A 22 13.50 -18.76 6.57
N LYS A 23 14.74 -18.66 6.06
CA LYS A 23 15.92 -18.27 6.83
C LYS A 23 16.30 -16.79 6.68
N HIS A 24 15.89 -16.12 5.60
CA HIS A 24 16.37 -14.75 5.28
C HIS A 24 15.27 -13.71 5.06
N VAL A 25 14.00 -14.09 4.90
CA VAL A 25 12.93 -13.10 4.69
C VAL A 25 12.55 -12.41 6.00
N ILE A 26 12.53 -11.08 5.97
CA ILE A 26 12.25 -10.20 7.12
C ILE A 26 10.81 -10.37 7.64
N VAL A 27 9.84 -10.65 6.76
CA VAL A 27 8.43 -10.84 7.11
C VAL A 27 7.98 -12.22 6.62
N PRO A 28 7.83 -13.23 7.52
CA PRO A 28 7.53 -14.62 7.17
C PRO A 28 6.03 -14.80 6.84
N LEU A 29 5.54 -14.03 5.87
CA LEU A 29 4.18 -14.15 5.31
C LEU A 29 4.27 -14.68 3.88
N SER A 30 3.26 -15.43 3.45
CA SER A 30 3.13 -15.85 2.04
C SER A 30 3.08 -14.64 1.12
N VAL A 31 3.61 -14.77 -0.11
CA VAL A 31 3.57 -13.71 -1.13
C VAL A 31 2.11 -13.28 -1.38
N ARG A 32 1.19 -14.25 -1.36
CA ARG A 32 -0.25 -14.02 -1.40
C ARG A 32 -0.76 -13.06 -0.33
N THR A 33 -0.39 -13.29 0.94
CA THR A 33 -0.81 -12.41 2.04
C THR A 33 -0.21 -11.01 1.88
N LYS A 34 1.07 -10.90 1.50
CA LYS A 34 1.71 -9.60 1.23
C LYS A 34 0.96 -8.82 0.13
N LEU A 35 0.64 -9.48 -0.99
CA LEU A 35 -0.14 -8.88 -2.09
C LEU A 35 -1.55 -8.46 -1.65
N ARG A 36 -2.24 -9.27 -0.84
CA ARG A 36 -3.55 -8.90 -0.28
C ARG A 36 -3.48 -7.64 0.57
N VAL A 37 -2.48 -7.54 1.46
CA VAL A 37 -2.32 -6.36 2.31
C VAL A 37 -1.97 -5.14 1.46
N CYS A 38 -1.07 -5.26 0.48
CA CYS A 38 -0.81 -4.18 -0.49
C CYS A 38 -2.10 -3.72 -1.19
N GLY A 39 -2.92 -4.67 -1.63
CA GLY A 39 -4.20 -4.39 -2.29
C GLY A 39 -5.19 -3.65 -1.38
N LEU A 40 -5.37 -4.12 -0.15
CA LEU A 40 -6.24 -3.48 0.84
C LEU A 40 -5.77 -2.07 1.21
N LEU A 41 -4.46 -1.86 1.38
CA LEU A 41 -3.89 -0.54 1.64
C LEU A 41 -4.09 0.40 0.45
N ALA A 42 -3.87 -0.07 -0.78
CA ALA A 42 -4.12 0.74 -1.97
C ALA A 42 -5.62 1.07 -2.13
N LEU A 43 -6.53 0.15 -1.80
CA LEU A 43 -7.96 0.43 -1.74
C LEU A 43 -8.31 1.45 -0.64
N LEU A 44 -7.58 1.48 0.47
CA LEU A 44 -7.74 2.51 1.50
C LEU A 44 -7.44 3.90 0.92
N ALA A 45 -6.43 4.03 0.05
CA ALA A 45 -6.18 5.26 -0.67
C ALA A 45 -7.33 5.68 -1.62
N ALA A 46 -8.15 4.72 -2.10
CA ALA A 46 -9.34 5.02 -2.88
C ALA A 46 -10.38 5.85 -2.10
N LEU A 47 -10.35 5.79 -0.76
CA LEU A 47 -11.24 6.56 0.10
C LEU A 47 -10.90 8.05 0.17
N VAL A 48 -9.72 8.49 -0.29
CA VAL A 48 -9.34 9.91 -0.26
C VAL A 48 -10.32 10.79 -1.05
N GLY A 49 -10.82 10.32 -2.19
CA GLY A 49 -11.84 11.02 -2.98
C GLY A 49 -13.16 11.17 -2.20
N PRO A 50 -13.79 10.07 -1.77
CA PRO A 50 -14.98 10.11 -0.93
C PRO A 50 -14.84 10.93 0.35
N VAL A 51 -13.73 10.80 1.08
CA VAL A 51 -13.44 11.55 2.32
C VAL A 51 -13.42 13.05 2.05
N THR A 52 -12.73 13.48 0.99
CA THR A 52 -12.65 14.91 0.62
C THR A 52 -13.98 15.45 0.11
N ALA A 53 -14.76 14.65 -0.61
CA ALA A 53 -16.12 15.01 -1.02
C ALA A 53 -17.08 15.14 0.17
N ALA A 54 -16.93 14.29 1.19
CA ALA A 54 -17.76 14.22 2.38
C ALA A 54 -17.36 15.24 3.48
N LEU A 55 -16.38 16.12 3.22
CA LEU A 55 -15.97 17.12 4.21
C LEU A 55 -17.14 18.02 4.63
N PRO A 56 -17.27 18.32 5.94
CA PRO A 56 -18.28 19.25 6.45
C PRO A 56 -18.18 20.62 5.77
N VAL A 57 -19.33 21.28 5.54
CA VAL A 57 -19.42 22.59 4.88
C VAL A 57 -18.48 23.61 5.51
N ALA A 58 -18.46 23.70 6.85
CA ALA A 58 -17.60 24.62 7.58
C ALA A 58 -16.10 24.42 7.29
N VAL A 59 -15.64 23.17 7.10
CA VAL A 59 -14.25 22.88 6.74
C VAL A 59 -13.98 23.28 5.30
N ARG A 60 -14.92 23.00 4.39
CA ARG A 60 -14.78 23.38 2.97
C ARG A 60 -14.67 24.90 2.81
N GLU A 61 -15.56 25.66 3.43
CA GLU A 61 -15.55 27.13 3.34
C GLU A 61 -14.31 27.75 3.99
N THR A 62 -13.78 27.13 5.05
CA THR A 62 -12.60 27.66 5.76
C THR A 62 -11.29 27.39 5.02
N TYR A 63 -11.14 26.20 4.42
CA TYR A 63 -9.83 25.72 3.93
C TYR A 63 -9.76 25.58 2.40
N PHE A 64 -10.86 25.74 1.68
CA PHE A 64 -10.90 25.56 0.23
C PHE A 64 -11.58 26.74 -0.48
N ALA A 65 -10.90 27.30 -1.48
CA ALA A 65 -11.47 28.33 -2.36
C ALA A 65 -12.35 27.76 -3.50
N GLY A 66 -12.35 26.44 -3.69
CA GLY A 66 -13.01 25.78 -4.81
C GLY A 66 -13.32 24.32 -4.50
N ASN A 67 -13.40 23.48 -5.54
CA ASN A 67 -13.76 22.07 -5.36
C ASN A 67 -12.65 21.29 -4.62
N PRO A 68 -12.89 20.78 -3.39
CA PRO A 68 -11.87 20.11 -2.59
C PRO A 68 -11.33 18.85 -3.25
N THR A 69 -12.11 18.15 -4.09
CA THR A 69 -11.66 16.89 -4.72
C THR A 69 -10.66 17.10 -5.86
N MET A 70 -10.56 18.34 -6.37
CA MET A 70 -9.66 18.72 -7.47
C MET A 70 -8.48 19.57 -7.01
N THR A 71 -8.48 20.04 -5.76
CA THR A 71 -7.38 20.80 -5.18
C THR A 71 -6.15 19.93 -5.02
N ARG A 72 -4.97 20.47 -5.35
CA ARG A 72 -3.69 19.81 -5.14
C ARG A 72 -3.25 19.99 -3.69
N LEU A 73 -3.11 18.91 -2.94
CA LEU A 73 -2.86 18.96 -1.51
C LEU A 73 -1.60 18.18 -1.14
N GLY A 74 -0.80 18.73 -0.22
CA GLY A 74 0.41 18.07 0.27
C GLY A 74 0.13 16.69 0.91
N ALA A 75 -0.91 16.59 1.74
CA ALA A 75 -1.30 15.30 2.33
C ALA A 75 -1.73 14.27 1.28
N VAL A 76 -2.38 14.70 0.19
CA VAL A 76 -2.76 13.82 -0.93
C VAL A 76 -1.54 13.39 -1.74
N ALA A 77 -0.52 14.26 -1.86
CA ALA A 77 0.76 13.90 -2.46
C ALA A 77 1.43 12.75 -1.71
N ALA A 78 1.44 12.80 -0.37
CA ALA A 78 1.97 11.72 0.46
C ALA A 78 1.22 10.39 0.23
N VAL A 79 -0.12 10.43 0.14
CA VAL A 79 -0.91 9.24 -0.19
C VAL A 79 -0.57 8.72 -1.58
N LEU A 80 -0.44 9.60 -2.59
CA LEU A 80 -0.12 9.18 -3.96
C LEU A 80 1.26 8.54 -4.07
N VAL A 81 2.27 9.09 -3.38
CA VAL A 81 3.60 8.47 -3.25
C VAL A 81 3.47 7.10 -2.57
N GLY A 82 2.63 7.00 -1.54
CA GLY A 82 2.32 5.73 -0.89
C GLY A 82 1.73 4.70 -1.87
N VAL A 83 0.75 5.10 -2.69
CA VAL A 83 0.15 4.24 -3.74
C VAL A 83 1.19 3.78 -4.76
N VAL A 84 2.11 4.66 -5.17
CA VAL A 84 3.21 4.28 -6.08
C VAL A 84 4.14 3.24 -5.43
N GLY A 85 4.48 3.42 -4.15
CA GLY A 85 5.26 2.44 -3.39
C GLY A 85 4.58 1.07 -3.31
N LEU A 86 3.27 1.06 -3.01
CA LEU A 86 2.46 -0.17 -2.97
C LEU A 86 2.34 -0.82 -4.35
N ALA A 87 2.24 -0.04 -5.42
CA ALA A 87 2.22 -0.55 -6.79
C ALA A 87 3.55 -1.22 -7.13
N ALA A 88 4.68 -0.57 -6.84
CA ALA A 88 6.01 -1.14 -7.04
C ALA A 88 6.21 -2.43 -6.24
N ALA A 89 5.79 -2.44 -4.97
CA ALA A 89 5.82 -3.64 -4.14
C ALA A 89 4.98 -4.78 -4.74
N SER A 90 3.76 -4.47 -5.20
CA SER A 90 2.85 -5.45 -5.79
C SER A 90 3.41 -6.05 -7.08
N VAL A 91 4.01 -5.22 -7.93
CA VAL A 91 4.68 -5.69 -9.16
C VAL A 91 5.86 -6.58 -8.82
N GLY A 92 6.74 -6.16 -7.90
CA GLY A 92 7.90 -6.94 -7.47
C GLY A 92 7.51 -8.31 -6.92
N LEU A 93 6.53 -8.35 -6.02
CA LEU A 93 6.00 -9.59 -5.45
C LEU A 93 5.33 -10.49 -6.51
N THR A 94 4.58 -9.90 -7.44
CA THR A 94 3.95 -10.67 -8.54
C THR A 94 5.00 -11.27 -9.46
N VAL A 95 6.05 -10.52 -9.81
CA VAL A 95 7.16 -11.01 -10.64
C VAL A 95 7.89 -12.16 -9.95
N VAL A 96 8.18 -12.04 -8.65
CA VAL A 96 8.81 -13.12 -7.87
C VAL A 96 7.93 -14.38 -7.89
N ALA A 97 6.62 -14.24 -7.61
CA ALA A 97 5.69 -15.37 -7.62
C ALA A 97 5.61 -16.07 -8.99
N LEU A 98 5.45 -15.30 -10.07
CA LEU A 98 5.37 -15.83 -11.44
C LEU A 98 6.68 -16.49 -11.89
N TYR A 99 7.82 -16.02 -11.38
CA TYR A 99 9.12 -16.59 -11.72
C TYR A 99 9.32 -17.94 -11.03
N VAL A 100 9.04 -18.03 -9.72
CA VAL A 100 9.16 -19.25 -8.92
C VAL A 100 8.19 -20.33 -9.43
N ASP A 101 6.96 -19.96 -9.78
CA ASP A 101 5.98 -20.88 -10.36
C ASP A 101 6.46 -21.50 -11.69
N ARG A 102 7.13 -20.70 -12.55
CA ARG A 102 7.67 -21.18 -13.83
C ARG A 102 9.02 -21.91 -13.71
N HIS A 103 9.79 -21.63 -12.67
CA HIS A 103 11.12 -22.17 -12.44
C HIS A 103 11.25 -22.63 -10.98
N PRO A 104 10.67 -23.80 -10.65
CA PRO A 104 10.60 -24.26 -9.25
C PRO A 104 11.99 -24.49 -8.63
N ASP A 105 13.02 -24.78 -9.43
CA ASP A 105 14.40 -24.92 -8.95
C ASP A 105 15.34 -23.91 -9.63
N PRO A 106 15.31 -22.63 -9.20
CA PRO A 106 16.14 -21.60 -9.79
C PRO A 106 17.61 -21.72 -9.32
N SER A 107 18.54 -21.31 -10.18
CA SER A 107 19.97 -21.27 -9.82
C SER A 107 20.22 -20.40 -8.59
N GLU A 108 21.30 -20.68 -7.86
CA GLU A 108 21.62 -20.03 -6.58
C GLU A 108 21.74 -18.50 -6.70
N ASP A 109 22.42 -17.99 -7.73
CA ASP A 109 22.53 -16.55 -8.02
C ASP A 109 21.16 -15.88 -8.25
N ARG A 110 20.22 -16.64 -8.85
CA ARG A 110 18.86 -16.17 -9.10
C ARG A 110 17.99 -16.18 -7.86
N THR A 111 18.19 -17.17 -7.00
CA THR A 111 17.54 -17.21 -5.68
C THR A 111 17.90 -15.98 -4.85
N TRP A 112 19.18 -15.59 -4.81
CA TRP A 112 19.62 -14.38 -4.12
C TRP A 112 19.01 -13.10 -4.71
N THR A 113 18.92 -13.02 -6.04
CA THR A 113 18.28 -11.88 -6.71
C THR A 113 16.80 -11.78 -6.36
N LEU A 114 16.07 -12.90 -6.34
CA LEU A 114 14.65 -12.94 -6.00
C LEU A 114 14.39 -12.54 -4.55
N ILE A 115 15.24 -12.99 -3.62
CA ILE A 115 15.17 -12.59 -2.20
C ILE A 115 15.40 -11.08 -2.08
N ALA A 116 16.40 -10.53 -2.76
CA ALA A 116 16.65 -9.09 -2.75
C ALA A 116 15.47 -8.27 -3.29
N VAL A 117 14.80 -8.76 -4.35
CA VAL A 117 13.59 -8.13 -4.88
C VAL A 117 12.41 -8.24 -3.91
N GLU A 118 12.20 -9.41 -3.29
CA GLU A 118 11.15 -9.61 -2.28
C GLU A 118 11.36 -8.70 -1.05
N ASP A 119 12.60 -8.57 -0.59
CA ASP A 119 12.96 -7.70 0.55
C ASP A 119 12.87 -6.23 0.18
N ALA A 120 13.29 -5.81 -1.01
CA ALA A 120 13.11 -4.43 -1.46
C ALA A 120 11.62 -4.07 -1.59
N ALA A 121 10.81 -4.99 -2.12
CA ALA A 121 9.37 -4.83 -2.24
C ALA A 121 8.66 -4.79 -0.87
N SER A 122 9.01 -5.72 0.02
CA SER A 122 8.40 -5.86 1.36
C SER A 122 8.91 -4.82 2.36
N GLY A 123 10.15 -4.37 2.21
CA GLY A 123 10.76 -3.36 3.06
C GLY A 123 10.41 -1.96 2.57
N PHE A 124 10.97 -1.56 1.43
CA PHE A 124 10.88 -0.18 0.97
C PHE A 124 9.48 0.14 0.41
N GLY A 125 9.01 -0.66 -0.55
CA GLY A 125 7.73 -0.39 -1.22
C GLY A 125 6.54 -0.46 -0.26
N PHE A 126 6.48 -1.51 0.56
CA PHE A 126 5.38 -1.71 1.50
C PHE A 126 5.40 -0.74 2.70
N VAL A 127 6.54 -0.53 3.36
CA VAL A 127 6.59 0.35 4.55
C VAL A 127 6.34 1.80 4.16
N THR A 128 7.04 2.30 3.13
CA THR A 128 6.81 3.66 2.62
C THR A 128 5.40 3.80 2.07
N GLY A 129 4.91 2.77 1.37
CA GLY A 129 3.55 2.69 0.87
C GLY A 129 2.49 2.86 1.95
N THR A 130 2.59 2.02 2.99
CA THR A 130 1.68 2.01 4.14
C THR A 130 1.72 3.34 4.87
N LEU A 131 2.91 3.86 5.16
CA LEU A 131 3.06 5.11 5.89
C LEU A 131 2.42 6.27 5.12
N GLY A 132 2.68 6.38 3.81
CA GLY A 132 2.12 7.44 2.97
C GLY A 132 0.59 7.39 2.91
N VAL A 133 0.01 6.20 2.72
CA VAL A 133 -1.45 6.03 2.66
C VAL A 133 -2.11 6.29 4.01
N VAL A 134 -1.62 5.68 5.09
CA VAL A 134 -2.26 5.76 6.40
C VAL A 134 -2.10 7.15 6.99
N SER A 135 -0.89 7.71 7.00
CA SER A 135 -0.66 9.04 7.59
C SER A 135 -1.34 10.14 6.76
N GLY A 136 -1.16 10.16 5.44
CA GLY A 136 -1.80 11.15 4.57
C GLY A 136 -3.32 11.03 4.57
N GLY A 137 -3.85 9.80 4.57
CA GLY A 137 -5.28 9.52 4.67
C GLY A 137 -5.87 9.98 6.01
N ALA A 138 -5.21 9.69 7.14
CA ALA A 138 -5.64 10.11 8.46
C ALA A 138 -5.63 11.64 8.62
N ILE A 139 -4.57 12.30 8.13
CA ILE A 139 -4.46 13.76 8.13
C ILE A 139 -5.63 14.37 7.34
N LEU A 140 -5.94 13.84 6.15
CA LEU A 140 -7.06 14.33 5.34
C LEU A 140 -8.41 14.08 6.00
N ALA A 141 -8.60 12.88 6.57
CA ALA A 141 -9.83 12.48 7.24
C ALA A 141 -10.11 13.29 8.51
N SER A 142 -9.09 13.91 9.11
CA SER A 142 -9.24 14.75 10.31
C SER A 142 -10.32 15.83 10.17
N GLY A 143 -10.53 16.38 8.96
CA GLY A 143 -11.58 17.38 8.73
C GLY A 143 -13.00 16.83 8.82
N LEU A 144 -13.21 15.51 8.80
CA LEU A 144 -14.53 14.92 9.08
C LEU A 144 -14.98 15.20 10.52
N TRP A 145 -14.03 15.43 11.45
CA TRP A 145 -14.31 15.85 12.82
C TRP A 145 -14.47 17.37 12.98
N GLY A 146 -14.48 18.11 11.86
CA GLY A 146 -14.70 19.56 11.83
C GLY A 146 -13.44 20.41 12.00
N THR A 147 -13.64 21.72 11.98
CA THR A 147 -12.55 22.72 11.94
C THR A 147 -11.67 22.70 13.20
N ALA A 148 -12.23 22.34 14.36
CA ALA A 148 -11.47 22.23 15.60
C ALA A 148 -10.40 21.13 15.55
N ALA A 149 -10.69 20.00 14.90
CA ALA A 149 -9.73 18.91 14.74
C ALA A 149 -8.59 19.32 13.78
N VAL A 150 -8.93 19.99 12.68
CA VAL A 150 -7.96 20.53 11.72
C VAL A 150 -7.04 21.55 12.40
N ARG A 151 -7.62 22.48 13.18
CA ARG A 151 -6.86 23.48 13.92
C ARG A 151 -5.86 22.86 14.90
N ARG A 152 -6.24 21.81 15.63
CA ARG A 152 -5.30 21.09 16.53
C ARG A 152 -4.10 20.52 15.78
N LEU A 153 -4.29 20.01 14.56
CA LEU A 153 -3.19 19.54 13.72
C LEU A 153 -2.31 20.70 13.27
N THR A 154 -2.91 21.83 12.90
CA THR A 154 -2.18 23.05 12.54
C THR A 154 -1.36 23.59 13.71
N ASP A 155 -1.89 23.55 14.92
CA ASP A 155 -1.18 23.94 16.14
C ASP A 155 0.04 23.02 16.42
N LEU A 156 0.03 21.79 15.90
CA LEU A 156 1.16 20.84 15.91
C LEU A 156 2.11 21.00 14.71
N GLY A 157 1.90 22.00 13.86
CA GLY A 157 2.68 22.25 12.65
C GLY A 157 2.32 21.37 11.45
N ILE A 158 1.20 20.62 11.52
CA ILE A 158 0.70 19.81 10.42
C ILE A 158 -0.41 20.58 9.72
N GLU A 159 -0.24 20.90 8.44
CA GLU A 159 -1.26 21.58 7.64
C GLU A 159 -1.98 20.59 6.70
N PRO A 160 -3.17 20.08 7.08
CA PRO A 160 -3.81 18.98 6.35
C PRO A 160 -4.23 19.32 4.93
N TYR A 161 -4.54 20.60 4.71
CA TYR A 161 -5.07 21.14 3.45
C TYR A 161 -4.10 22.13 2.80
N LEU A 162 -2.81 22.05 3.12
CA LEU A 162 -1.79 22.86 2.46
C LEU A 162 -1.82 22.58 0.94
N VAL A 163 -2.00 23.64 0.17
CA VAL A 163 -1.95 23.58 -1.29
C VAL A 163 -0.51 23.34 -1.73
N TYR A 164 -0.29 22.30 -2.53
CA TYR A 164 1.03 21.92 -2.99
C TYR A 164 1.05 21.81 -4.51
N GLU A 165 1.30 22.94 -5.16
CA GLU A 165 1.30 23.07 -6.63
C GLU A 165 2.37 22.26 -7.38
N PRO A 166 3.59 22.02 -6.84
CA PRO A 166 4.64 21.31 -7.59
C PRO A 166 4.28 19.86 -7.95
N PHE A 167 3.34 19.25 -7.23
CA PHE A 167 2.99 17.85 -7.43
C PHE A 167 1.50 17.71 -7.78
N PRO A 168 1.14 17.06 -8.90
CA PRO A 168 -0.23 17.03 -9.43
C PRO A 168 -1.16 16.06 -8.68
N ALA A 169 -1.00 15.94 -7.35
CA ALA A 169 -1.79 15.02 -6.55
C ALA A 169 -3.11 15.66 -6.09
N THR A 170 -4.20 15.25 -6.75
CA THR A 170 -5.57 15.61 -6.37
C THR A 170 -6.28 14.42 -5.73
N PRO A 171 -7.23 14.65 -4.80
CA PRO A 171 -7.97 13.56 -4.17
C PRO A 171 -8.62 12.61 -5.17
N ARG A 172 -9.14 13.14 -6.28
CA ARG A 172 -9.75 12.36 -7.36
C ARG A 172 -8.73 11.46 -8.07
N LEU A 173 -7.55 11.99 -8.41
CA LEU A 173 -6.50 11.21 -9.07
C LEU A 173 -6.01 10.09 -8.14
N THR A 174 -5.71 10.43 -6.89
CA THR A 174 -5.23 9.47 -5.90
C THR A 174 -6.26 8.39 -5.62
N ALA A 175 -7.54 8.74 -5.58
CA ALA A 175 -8.60 7.77 -5.41
C ALA A 175 -8.66 6.75 -6.57
N ALA A 176 -8.59 7.25 -7.82
CA ALA A 176 -8.57 6.39 -9.00
C ALA A 176 -7.32 5.50 -9.04
N ALA A 177 -6.14 6.05 -8.75
CA ALA A 177 -4.89 5.31 -8.68
C ALA A 177 -4.93 4.22 -7.60
N GLY A 178 -5.39 4.56 -6.40
CA GLY A 178 -5.56 3.61 -5.30
C GLY A 178 -6.51 2.47 -5.66
N LEU A 179 -7.62 2.77 -6.32
CA LEU A 179 -8.57 1.75 -6.79
C LEU A 179 -7.92 0.80 -7.81
N VAL A 180 -7.25 1.35 -8.84
CA VAL A 180 -6.61 0.54 -9.89
C VAL A 180 -5.51 -0.34 -9.31
N VAL A 181 -4.63 0.21 -8.48
CA VAL A 181 -3.53 -0.53 -7.83
C VAL A 181 -4.09 -1.58 -6.87
N GLY A 182 -5.11 -1.22 -6.08
CA GLY A 182 -5.74 -2.11 -5.11
C GLY A 182 -6.38 -3.32 -5.78
N LEU A 183 -7.18 -3.11 -6.82
CA LEU A 183 -7.79 -4.19 -7.58
C LEU A 183 -6.75 -5.05 -8.30
N GLY A 184 -5.72 -4.42 -8.89
CA GLY A 184 -4.62 -5.14 -9.55
C GLY A 184 -3.85 -6.04 -8.58
N ALA A 185 -3.49 -5.54 -7.41
CA ALA A 185 -2.78 -6.32 -6.38
C ALA A 185 -3.64 -7.48 -5.84
N LEU A 186 -4.95 -7.24 -5.63
CA LEU A 186 -5.88 -8.30 -5.23
C LEU A 186 -6.03 -9.37 -6.32
N ALA A 187 -6.12 -8.97 -7.60
CA ALA A 187 -6.16 -9.89 -8.71
C ALA A 187 -4.86 -10.73 -8.80
N SER A 188 -3.69 -10.10 -8.65
CA SER A 188 -2.41 -10.83 -8.55
C SER A 188 -2.42 -11.81 -7.37
N SER A 189 -2.95 -11.42 -6.21
CA SER A 189 -3.04 -12.30 -5.05
C SER A 189 -4.00 -13.49 -5.23
N ALA A 190 -4.99 -13.35 -6.12
CA ALA A 190 -5.89 -14.45 -6.47
C ALA A 190 -5.22 -15.43 -7.45
N TYR A 191 -4.34 -14.93 -8.32
CA TYR A 191 -3.58 -15.70 -9.29
C TYR A 191 -2.41 -16.48 -8.65
N VAL A 192 -1.75 -15.89 -7.66
CA VAL A 192 -0.69 -16.55 -6.88
C VAL A 192 -1.35 -17.50 -5.86
N ASP A 193 -1.16 -18.81 -6.06
CA ASP A 193 -1.77 -19.95 -5.37
C ASP A 193 -3.27 -20.18 -5.64
N PRO A 194 -3.64 -20.89 -6.72
CA PRO A 194 -4.97 -21.49 -6.81
C PRO A 194 -5.10 -22.64 -5.79
N PRO A 195 -6.32 -22.88 -5.25
CA PRO A 195 -6.58 -23.94 -4.29
C PRO A 195 -6.29 -25.35 -4.83
#